data_AF-U7KGG8-F1
#
_entry.id   AF-U7KGG8-F1
#
_cell.length_a   1.000
_cell.length_b   1.000
_cell.length_c   1.000
_cell.angle_alpha   90.00
_cell.angle_beta   90.00
_cell.angle_gamma   90.00
#
_symmetry.space_group_name_H-M   'P 1'
#
loop_
_entity.id
_entity.type
_entity.pdbx_description
1 polymer ?
#
loop_
_entity_poly.entity_id
_entity_poly.type
_entity_poly.pdbx_seq_one_letter_code
_entity_poly.pdbx_strand_id
1 'polypeptide(L)'
;MSSSPITFIAWDAADLAGVREVLAGLRRDGVFLFRASLALETSWLGDGAQDFYGTAWEWGPDDSELFFELARRSKLLMTIDATVICCGYDEDVEEARECIAQELVVANNAQELKRLLIGAEETR
;
A
#
# COMPACT_ATOMS: atom_id res chain seq x y z
N MET A 1 18.75 -5.13 8.08
CA MET A 1 17.82 -6.27 7.97
C MET A 1 16.92 -5.97 6.79
N SER A 2 16.60 -6.95 5.93
CA SER A 2 15.70 -6.73 4.80
C SER A 2 14.27 -6.84 5.32
N SER A 3 13.48 -5.77 5.20
CA SER A 3 12.05 -5.77 5.54
C SER A 3 11.30 -6.83 4.72
N SER A 4 10.19 -7.36 5.26
CA SER A 4 9.28 -8.22 4.48
C SER A 4 8.62 -7.36 3.39
N PRO A 5 8.52 -7.83 2.13
CA PRO A 5 7.90 -7.03 1.08
C PRO A 5 6.45 -6.72 1.43
N ILE A 6 6.03 -5.49 1.17
CA ILE A 6 4.62 -5.10 1.25
C ILE A 6 4.07 -5.06 -0.17
N THR A 7 3.00 -5.78 -0.45
CA THR A 7 2.30 -5.67 -1.74
C THR A 7 1.04 -4.83 -1.62
N PHE A 8 0.71 -4.12 -2.69
CA PHE A 8 -0.48 -3.30 -2.83
C PHE A 8 -1.31 -3.86 -3.98
N ILE A 9 -2.56 -4.24 -3.70
CA ILE A 9 -3.47 -4.88 -4.67
C ILE A 9 -4.85 -4.26 -4.53
N ALA A 10 -5.49 -3.91 -5.63
CA ALA A 10 -6.87 -3.43 -5.62
C ALA A 10 -7.84 -4.51 -5.11
N TRP A 11 -8.80 -4.13 -4.27
CA TRP A 11 -9.85 -5.06 -3.84
C TRP A 11 -10.97 -5.25 -4.87
N ASP A 12 -11.11 -4.32 -5.82
CA ASP A 12 -12.00 -4.43 -7.00
C ASP A 12 -11.31 -3.80 -8.22
N ALA A 13 -11.13 -2.48 -8.21
CA ALA A 13 -10.33 -1.74 -9.18
C ALA A 13 -9.63 -0.56 -8.50
N ALA A 14 -8.35 -0.32 -8.83
CA ALA A 14 -7.62 0.80 -8.24
C ALA A 14 -8.14 2.15 -8.73
N ASP A 15 -8.22 3.13 -7.82
CA ASP A 15 -8.32 4.54 -8.23
C ASP A 15 -6.95 5.03 -8.71
N LEU A 16 -6.74 4.95 -10.02
CA LEU A 16 -5.49 5.35 -10.67
C LEU A 16 -5.19 6.85 -10.58
N ALA A 17 -6.20 7.71 -10.35
CA ALA A 17 -5.93 9.12 -10.10
C ALA A 17 -5.30 9.30 -8.72
N GLY A 18 -5.86 8.61 -7.72
CA GLY A 18 -5.29 8.52 -6.36
C GLY A 18 -3.86 7.99 -6.36
N VAL A 19 -3.61 6.87 -7.07
CA VAL A 19 -2.25 6.29 -7.17
C VAL A 19 -1.25 7.30 -7.73
N ARG A 20 -1.60 7.93 -8.86
CA ARG A 20 -0.69 8.88 -9.53
C ARG A 20 -0.41 10.09 -8.67
N GLU A 21 -1.41 10.61 -7.97
CA GLU A 21 -1.24 11.77 -7.11
C GLU A 21 -0.31 11.46 -5.93
N VAL A 22 -0.54 10.33 -5.23
CA VAL A 22 0.27 9.92 -4.08
C VAL A 22 1.73 9.66 -4.49
N LEU A 23 1.93 9.06 -5.67
CA LEU A 23 3.26 8.67 -6.14
C LEU A 23 4.01 9.75 -6.94
N ALA A 24 3.37 10.88 -7.27
CA ALA A 24 3.90 11.91 -8.16
C ALA A 24 5.27 12.49 -7.72
N GLY A 25 5.55 12.49 -6.41
CA GLY A 25 6.77 13.05 -5.84
C GLY A 25 7.97 12.08 -5.80
N LEU A 26 7.79 10.81 -6.18
CA LEU A 26 8.85 9.80 -6.10
C LEU A 26 9.72 9.82 -7.36
N ARG A 27 11.03 9.57 -7.19
CA ARG A 27 11.95 9.44 -8.33
C ARG A 27 11.67 8.11 -9.03
N ARG A 28 11.38 8.14 -10.34
CA ARG A 28 11.20 6.93 -11.16
C ARG A 28 12.51 6.46 -11.81
N ASP A 29 12.72 5.15 -11.81
CA ASP A 29 13.75 4.46 -12.59
C ASP A 29 13.17 3.12 -13.10
N GLY A 30 12.80 3.08 -14.38
CA GLY A 30 12.08 1.95 -14.96
C GLY A 30 10.73 1.69 -14.26
N VAL A 31 10.58 0.48 -13.71
CA VAL A 31 9.39 0.06 -12.94
C VAL A 31 9.43 0.48 -11.48
N PHE A 32 10.57 0.99 -10.99
CA PHE A 32 10.75 1.36 -9.60
C PHE A 32 10.53 2.85 -9.34
N LEU A 33 10.03 3.14 -8.15
CA LEU A 33 9.91 4.45 -7.53
C LEU A 33 10.72 4.48 -6.25
N PHE A 34 11.45 5.57 -6.04
CA PHE A 34 12.40 5.71 -4.93
C PHE A 34 12.17 6.97 -4.10
N ARG A 35 12.41 6.85 -2.79
CA ARG A 35 12.55 7.97 -1.84
C ARG A 35 13.34 7.50 -0.62
N ALA A 36 14.45 8.17 -0.28
CA ALA A 36 15.33 7.73 0.81
C ALA A 36 15.69 6.24 0.65
N SER A 37 15.30 5.39 1.60
CA SER A 37 15.49 3.92 1.56
C SER A 37 14.32 3.14 0.95
N LEU A 38 13.25 3.82 0.51
CA LEU A 38 12.11 3.17 -0.14
C LEU A 38 12.48 2.75 -1.56
N ALA A 39 12.22 1.48 -1.89
CA ALA A 39 12.21 0.94 -3.25
C ALA A 39 10.86 0.28 -3.54
N LEU A 40 10.01 0.97 -4.30
CA LEU A 40 8.66 0.54 -4.66
C LEU A 40 8.60 0.15 -6.14
N GLU A 41 8.44 -1.13 -6.44
CA GLU A 41 8.10 -1.59 -7.77
C GLU A 41 6.63 -1.29 -8.07
N THR A 42 6.32 -0.81 -9.27
CA THR A 42 4.95 -0.48 -9.69
C THR A 42 4.64 -1.02 -11.08
N SER A 43 3.36 -1.32 -11.30
CA SER A 43 2.81 -1.52 -12.64
C SER A 43 2.94 -0.26 -13.52
N TRP A 44 2.56 -0.37 -14.79
CA TRP A 44 2.49 0.80 -15.68
C TRP A 44 1.45 1.80 -15.17
N LEU A 45 1.88 3.06 -14.96
CA LEU A 45 1.03 4.16 -14.49
C LEU A 45 0.67 5.18 -15.58
N GLY A 46 1.17 5.01 -16.80
CA GLY A 46 0.93 5.96 -17.89
C GLY A 46 -0.45 5.84 -18.51
N ASP A 47 -0.62 6.48 -19.66
CA ASP A 47 -1.87 6.45 -20.41
C ASP A 47 -2.26 5.00 -20.76
N GLY A 48 -3.55 4.71 -20.64
CA GLY A 48 -4.10 3.38 -20.89
C GLY A 48 -3.94 2.36 -19.75
N ALA A 49 -3.32 2.73 -18.62
CA ALA A 49 -3.36 1.88 -17.43
C ALA A 49 -4.81 1.62 -16.99
N GLN A 50 -5.14 0.37 -16.70
CA GLN A 50 -6.49 -0.05 -16.28
C GLN A 50 -6.58 -0.37 -14.78
N ASP A 51 -5.44 -0.71 -14.16
CA ASP A 51 -5.37 -1.08 -12.75
C ASP A 51 -3.94 -0.89 -12.20
N PHE A 52 -3.77 -1.09 -10.90
CA PHE A 52 -2.51 -0.92 -10.19
C PHE A 52 -2.12 -2.15 -9.37
N TYR A 53 -0.84 -2.50 -9.44
CA TYR A 53 -0.19 -3.31 -8.42
C TYR A 53 1.16 -2.68 -8.09
N GLY A 54 1.63 -2.89 -6.86
CA GLY A 54 2.97 -2.48 -6.46
C GLY A 54 3.52 -3.32 -5.33
N THR A 55 4.85 -3.36 -5.21
CA THR A 55 5.55 -4.07 -4.15
C THR A 55 6.67 -3.18 -3.60
N ALA A 56 6.59 -2.82 -2.32
CA ALA A 56 7.67 -2.18 -1.60
C ALA A 56 8.66 -3.26 -1.15
N TRP A 57 9.80 -3.35 -1.82
CA TRP A 57 10.86 -4.32 -1.53
C TRP A 57 11.77 -3.87 -0.40
N GLU A 58 12.05 -2.57 -0.36
CA GLU A 58 12.78 -1.90 0.71
C GLU A 58 11.90 -0.77 1.22
N TRP A 59 11.71 -0.69 2.53
CA TRP A 59 10.90 0.33 3.19
C TRP A 59 11.29 0.44 4.66
N GLY A 60 10.85 1.48 5.34
CA GLY A 60 10.95 1.59 6.79
C GLY A 60 9.66 2.12 7.42
N PRO A 61 9.54 2.10 8.76
CA PRO A 61 8.34 2.56 9.46
C PRO A 61 7.92 4.00 9.15
N ASP A 62 8.83 4.85 8.67
CA ASP A 62 8.54 6.23 8.27
C ASP A 62 7.86 6.33 6.90
N ASP A 63 7.84 5.25 6.11
CA ASP A 63 7.07 5.18 4.87
C ASP A 63 5.56 4.96 5.10
N SER A 64 5.14 4.69 6.34
CA SER A 64 3.75 4.39 6.69
C SER A 64 2.76 5.48 6.26
N GLU A 65 3.15 6.75 6.27
CA GLU A 65 2.28 7.83 5.78
C GLU A 65 2.01 7.71 4.27
N LEU A 66 3.06 7.44 3.49
CA LEU A 66 2.92 7.21 2.05
C LEU A 66 2.07 5.96 1.78
N PHE A 67 2.30 4.88 2.52
CA PHE A 67 1.58 3.62 2.33
C PHE A 67 0.11 3.73 2.72
N PHE A 68 -0.20 4.42 3.81
CA PHE A 68 -1.57 4.68 4.23
C PHE A 68 -2.33 5.48 3.16
N GLU A 69 -1.74 6.57 2.68
CA GLU A 69 -2.35 7.40 1.64
C GLU A 69 -2.47 6.64 0.31
N LEU A 70 -1.44 5.87 -0.08
CA LEU A 70 -1.48 5.05 -1.29
C LEU A 70 -2.62 4.04 -1.21
N ALA A 71 -2.72 3.28 -0.11
CA ALA A 71 -3.72 2.26 0.06
C ALA A 71 -5.14 2.86 0.08
N ARG A 72 -5.37 3.84 0.94
CA ARG A 72 -6.69 4.43 1.14
C ARG A 72 -7.19 5.17 -0.10
N ARG A 73 -6.39 6.11 -0.63
CA ARG A 73 -6.83 6.97 -1.73
C ARG A 73 -6.94 6.23 -3.07
N SER A 74 -6.42 5.01 -3.12
CA SER A 74 -6.34 4.22 -4.36
C SER A 74 -7.16 2.94 -4.32
N LYS A 75 -7.92 2.69 -3.25
CA LYS A 75 -8.70 1.45 -3.05
C LYS A 75 -7.86 0.18 -3.08
N LEU A 76 -6.72 0.20 -2.39
CA LEU A 76 -5.78 -0.92 -2.35
C LEU A 76 -5.73 -1.54 -0.95
N LEU A 77 -5.67 -2.87 -0.93
CA LEU A 77 -5.23 -3.63 0.23
C LEU A 77 -3.71 -3.66 0.26
N MET A 78 -3.17 -3.65 1.48
CA MET A 78 -1.77 -3.96 1.72
C MET A 78 -1.66 -5.40 2.20
N THR A 79 -0.65 -6.13 1.74
CA THR A 79 -0.31 -7.43 2.32
C THR A 79 1.14 -7.44 2.78
N ILE A 80 1.36 -7.97 3.97
CA ILE A 80 2.68 -8.21 4.55
C ILE A 80 2.65 -9.56 5.26
N ASP A 81 3.54 -10.46 4.83
CA ASP A 81 3.53 -11.87 5.22
C ASP A 81 2.13 -12.51 5.04
N ALA A 82 1.45 -12.92 6.11
CA ALA A 82 0.11 -13.49 6.07
C ALA A 82 -1.01 -12.48 6.40
N THR A 83 -0.66 -11.21 6.66
CA THR A 83 -1.61 -10.19 7.11
C THR A 83 -2.10 -9.37 5.92
N VAL A 84 -3.41 -9.22 5.82
CA VAL A 84 -4.06 -8.30 4.87
C VAL A 84 -4.57 -7.09 5.65
N ILE A 85 -4.11 -5.91 5.26
CA ILE A 85 -4.38 -4.64 5.93
C ILE A 85 -5.20 -3.76 4.99
N CYS A 86 -6.33 -3.26 5.49
CA CYS A 86 -7.12 -2.21 4.86
C CYS A 86 -6.82 -0.88 5.56
N CYS A 87 -6.40 0.12 4.77
CA CYS A 87 -6.19 1.48 5.27
C CYS A 87 -7.38 2.35 4.88
N GLY A 88 -8.04 2.98 5.85
CA GLY A 88 -9.23 3.76 5.58
C GLY A 88 -10.04 4.07 6.81
N TYR A 89 -11.15 4.77 6.62
CA TYR A 89 -12.16 4.99 7.64
C TYR A 89 -13.29 3.96 7.50
N ASP A 90 -14.29 4.03 8.39
CA ASP A 90 -15.38 3.06 8.45
C ASP A 90 -16.02 2.77 7.07
N GLU A 91 -16.29 3.81 6.27
CA GLU A 91 -16.86 3.65 4.92
C GLU A 91 -15.92 2.90 3.95
N ASP A 92 -14.63 3.23 3.96
CA ASP A 92 -13.61 2.57 3.12
C ASP A 92 -13.51 1.07 3.48
N VAL A 93 -13.58 0.77 4.79
CA VAL A 93 -13.46 -0.59 5.34
C VAL A 93 -14.71 -1.42 5.07
N GLU A 94 -15.90 -0.81 5.17
CA GLU A 94 -17.16 -1.47 4.82
C GLU A 94 -17.17 -1.84 3.33
N GLU A 95 -16.79 -0.93 2.44
CA GLU A 95 -16.67 -1.20 1.00
C GLU A 95 -15.70 -2.36 0.73
N ALA A 96 -14.50 -2.33 1.33
CA ALA A 96 -13.52 -3.40 1.15
C ALA A 96 -14.02 -4.76 1.64
N ARG A 97 -14.80 -4.81 2.72
CA ARG A 97 -15.37 -6.04 3.28
C ARG A 97 -16.49 -6.64 2.44
N GLU A 98 -17.20 -5.83 1.67
CA GLU A 98 -18.18 -6.34 0.71
C GLU A 98 -17.50 -7.10 -0.44
N CYS A 99 -16.28 -6.69 -0.81
CA CYS A 99 -15.52 -7.29 -1.91
C CYS A 99 -14.62 -8.47 -1.47
N ILE A 100 -14.22 -8.53 -0.19
CA ILE A 100 -13.17 -9.44 0.28
C ILE A 100 -13.66 -10.32 1.43
N ALA A 101 -13.59 -11.64 1.22
CA ALA A 101 -14.02 -12.64 2.21
C ALA A 101 -13.00 -12.91 3.33
N GLN A 102 -11.76 -12.44 3.19
CA GLN A 102 -10.70 -12.63 4.20
C GLN A 102 -10.85 -11.62 5.35
N GLU A 103 -10.41 -12.02 6.55
CA GLU A 103 -10.32 -11.09 7.68
C GLU A 103 -9.32 -9.96 7.38
N LEU A 104 -9.80 -8.72 7.51
CA LEU A 104 -9.00 -7.51 7.28
C LEU A 104 -8.57 -6.90 8.61
N VAL A 105 -7.27 -6.72 8.78
CA VAL A 105 -6.73 -5.82 9.82
C VAL A 105 -6.93 -4.39 9.35
N VAL A 106 -7.46 -3.53 10.20
CA VAL A 106 -7.76 -2.14 9.83
C VAL A 106 -6.72 -1.21 10.42
N ALA A 107 -6.21 -0.29 9.60
CA ALA A 107 -5.47 0.88 10.06
C ALA A 107 -6.29 2.13 9.72
N ASN A 108 -6.65 2.94 10.72
CA ASN A 108 -7.46 4.14 10.51
C ASN A 108 -6.63 5.40 10.29
N ASN A 109 -5.31 5.31 10.47
CA ASN A 109 -4.36 6.38 10.24
C ASN A 109 -2.95 5.82 10.05
N ALA A 110 -2.04 6.65 9.56
CA ALA A 110 -0.64 6.29 9.33
C ALA A 110 0.09 5.82 10.61
N GLN A 111 -0.29 6.32 11.79
CA GLN A 111 0.35 5.95 13.05
C GLN A 111 -0.06 4.54 13.52
N GLU A 112 -1.31 4.14 13.25
CA GLU A 112 -1.78 2.77 13.46
C GLU A 112 -1.10 1.82 12.47
N LEU A 113 -1.04 2.19 11.18
CA LEU A 113 -0.32 1.42 10.17
C LEU A 113 1.15 1.23 10.57
N LYS A 114 1.82 2.29 11.02
CA LYS A 114 3.21 2.21 11.50
C LYS A 114 3.40 1.18 12.60
N ARG A 115 2.48 1.11 13.56
CA ARG A 115 2.54 0.11 14.64
C ARG A 115 2.34 -1.32 14.12
N LEU A 116 1.40 -1.51 13.18
CA LEU A 116 1.17 -2.82 12.55
C LEU A 116 2.40 -3.29 11.78
N LEU A 117 3.03 -2.40 11.01
CA LEU A 117 4.20 -2.73 10.21
C LEU A 117 5.42 -3.07 11.08
N ILE A 118 5.67 -2.31 12.16
CA ILE A 118 6.71 -2.65 13.14
C ILE A 118 6.45 -4.03 13.76
N GLY A 119 5.20 -4.28 14.19
CA GLY A 119 4.83 -5.58 14.78
C GLY A 119 5.03 -6.75 13.81
N ALA A 120 4.72 -6.57 12.52
CA ALA A 120 4.94 -7.59 11.50
C ALA A 120 6.43 -7.92 11.33
N GLU A 121 7.30 -6.91 11.32
CA GLU A 121 8.76 -7.11 11.22
C GLU A 121 9.37 -7.82 12.44
N GLU A 122 8.84 -7.58 13.64
CA GLU A 122 9.33 -8.20 14.89
C GLU A 122 8.95 -9.68 15.03
N THR A 123 7.89 -10.13 14.35
CA THR A 123 7.42 -11.53 14.39
C THR A 123 8.16 -12.48 13.43
N ARG A 124 9.21 -12.00 12.76
CA ARG A 124 9.97 -12.72 11.74
C ARG A 124 11.11 -13.60 12.28
#